data_AF-A0A8T4HKL3-F1
#
_entry.id   AF-A0A8T4HKL3-F1
#
_cell.length_a   1.000
_cell.length_b   1.000
_cell.length_c   1.000
_cell.angle_alpha   90.00
_cell.angle_beta   90.00
_cell.angle_gamma   90.00
#
_symmetry.space_group_name_H-M   'P 1'
#
loop_
_entity.id
_entity.type
_entity.pdbx_description
1 polymer ?
#
loop_
_entity_poly.entity_id
_entity_poly.type
_entity_poly.pdbx_seq_one_letter_code
_entity_poly.pdbx_strand_id
1 'polypeptide(L)'
;MGARSAAVSYWQDLSFIDDQAAERQLRTIAASPSDPAVRNGVSAVRKVREGVGLPPSGGPPNGMTVTTDVKAVLLRSLDREGDVVQVWMVYDRYATSPEESTDDNPLRDQTDNLIVTWTKGDWKVTEQRRWVRRATGPRAYDPHSPYAFQDGWRQVAGG
;
A
#
# COMPACT_ATOMS: atom_id res chain seq x y z
N MET A 1 -13.28 -6.90 -9.69
CA MET A 1 -12.00 -6.95 -8.98
C MET A 1 -12.28 -7.33 -7.52
N GLY A 2 -11.56 -8.27 -6.92
CA GLY A 2 -11.72 -8.62 -5.49
C GLY A 2 -10.89 -7.70 -4.59
N ALA A 3 -11.16 -7.71 -3.28
CA ALA A 3 -10.47 -6.83 -2.32
C ALA A 3 -8.93 -6.99 -2.34
N ARG A 4 -8.42 -8.22 -2.48
CA ARG A 4 -6.98 -8.49 -2.58
C ARG A 4 -6.38 -7.81 -3.81
N SER A 5 -6.96 -8.05 -4.98
CA SER A 5 -6.48 -7.45 -6.23
C SER A 5 -6.56 -5.92 -6.19
N ALA A 6 -7.63 -5.35 -5.62
CA ALA A 6 -7.74 -3.90 -5.48
C ALA A 6 -6.64 -3.33 -4.57
N ALA A 7 -6.44 -3.90 -3.38
CA ALA A 7 -5.40 -3.45 -2.46
C ALA A 7 -3.99 -3.57 -3.05
N VAL A 8 -3.69 -4.68 -3.74
CA VAL A 8 -2.41 -4.88 -4.43
C VAL A 8 -2.19 -3.81 -5.49
N SER A 9 -3.15 -3.64 -6.41
CA SER A 9 -3.04 -2.62 -7.45
C SER A 9 -2.87 -1.22 -6.86
N TYR A 10 -3.67 -0.86 -5.86
CA TYR A 10 -3.54 0.45 -5.20
C TYR A 10 -2.17 0.66 -4.57
N TRP A 11 -1.62 -0.37 -3.91
CA TRP A 11 -0.32 -0.27 -3.26
C TRP A 11 0.85 -0.23 -4.26
N GLN A 12 0.74 -0.95 -5.37
CA GLN A 12 1.74 -0.95 -6.44
C GLN A 12 1.73 0.36 -7.25
N ASP A 13 0.53 0.90 -7.52
CA ASP A 13 0.35 2.09 -8.35
C ASP A 13 0.56 3.41 -7.58
N LEU A 14 0.46 3.40 -6.24
CA LEU A 14 0.57 4.61 -5.43
C LEU A 14 1.95 5.26 -5.60
N SER A 15 1.97 6.54 -5.92
CA SER A 15 3.22 7.30 -5.99
C SER A 15 3.74 7.60 -4.58
N PHE A 16 4.98 7.18 -4.30
CA PHE A 16 5.62 7.37 -2.99
C PHE A 16 6.59 8.55 -2.95
N ILE A 17 6.84 9.20 -4.09
CA ILE A 17 7.75 10.34 -4.20
C ILE A 17 7.15 11.54 -4.94
N ASP A 18 5.93 11.45 -5.50
CA ASP A 18 5.20 12.60 -6.07
C ASP A 18 3.93 12.81 -5.26
N ASP A 19 3.91 13.83 -4.41
CA ASP A 19 2.79 14.08 -3.50
C ASP A 19 1.52 14.53 -4.24
N GLN A 20 1.66 15.19 -5.40
CA GLN A 20 0.53 15.61 -6.21
C GLN A 20 -0.11 14.42 -6.94
N ALA A 21 0.69 13.52 -7.49
CA ALA A 21 0.20 12.27 -8.07
C ALA A 21 -0.44 11.38 -7.00
N ALA A 22 0.22 11.24 -5.85
CA ALA A 22 -0.31 10.49 -4.71
C ALA A 22 -1.67 11.04 -4.25
N GLU A 23 -1.81 12.37 -4.15
CA GLU A 23 -3.08 12.98 -3.77
C GLU A 23 -4.21 12.66 -4.77
N ARG A 24 -3.93 12.76 -6.09
CA ARG A 24 -4.91 12.42 -7.14
C ARG A 24 -5.31 10.95 -7.07
N GLN A 25 -4.35 10.05 -6.89
CA GLN A 25 -4.59 8.62 -6.77
C GLN A 25 -5.39 8.30 -5.51
N LEU A 26 -4.99 8.81 -4.35
CA LEU A 26 -5.67 8.62 -3.06
C LEU A 26 -7.11 9.12 -3.09
N ARG A 27 -7.38 10.29 -3.68
CA ARG A 27 -8.76 10.79 -3.85
C ARG A 27 -9.63 9.89 -4.73
N THR A 28 -9.03 9.14 -5.65
CA THR A 28 -9.72 8.22 -6.56
C THR A 28 -10.04 6.88 -5.90
N ILE A 29 -9.11 6.38 -5.09
CA ILE A 29 -9.23 5.06 -4.44
C ILE A 29 -9.83 5.13 -3.04
N ALA A 30 -9.91 6.30 -2.41
CA ALA A 30 -10.50 6.44 -1.08
C ALA A 30 -12.04 6.33 -1.10
N ALA A 31 -12.60 5.88 0.03
CA ALA A 31 -14.06 5.70 0.19
C ALA A 31 -14.83 7.03 0.13
N SER A 32 -14.14 8.13 0.43
CA SER A 32 -14.64 9.51 0.39
C SER A 32 -13.46 10.46 0.20
N PRO A 33 -13.65 11.62 -0.46
CA PRO A 33 -12.64 12.69 -0.47
C PRO A 33 -12.26 13.21 0.92
N SER A 34 -13.16 13.06 1.91
CA SER A 34 -12.93 13.41 3.31
C SER A 34 -12.39 12.25 4.17
N ASP A 35 -12.19 11.07 3.57
CA ASP A 35 -11.64 9.93 4.30
C ASP A 35 -10.21 10.26 4.79
N PRO A 36 -9.87 9.94 6.06
CA PRO A 36 -8.53 10.18 6.59
C PRO A 36 -7.39 9.59 5.75
N ALA A 37 -7.65 8.52 4.98
CA ALA A 37 -6.67 7.90 4.09
C ALA A 37 -6.03 8.90 3.11
N VAL A 38 -6.80 9.87 2.60
CA VAL A 38 -6.27 10.86 1.65
C VAL A 38 -5.21 11.75 2.32
N ARG A 39 -5.57 12.40 3.43
CA ARG A 39 -4.64 13.31 4.12
C ARG A 39 -3.44 12.58 4.72
N ASN A 40 -3.65 11.38 5.27
CA ASN A 40 -2.62 10.62 5.94
C ASN A 40 -1.64 10.04 4.90
N GLY A 41 -2.14 9.51 3.78
CA GLY A 41 -1.31 9.04 2.67
C GLY A 41 -0.46 10.15 2.06
N VAL A 42 -1.06 11.32 1.77
CA VAL A 42 -0.28 12.47 1.28
C VAL A 42 0.80 12.87 2.30
N SER A 43 0.45 12.95 3.59
CA SER A 43 1.42 13.27 4.64
C SER A 43 2.55 12.23 4.72
N ALA A 44 2.27 10.95 4.52
CA ALA A 44 3.29 9.90 4.49
C ALA A 44 4.26 10.09 3.31
N VAL A 45 3.76 10.42 2.11
CA VAL A 45 4.59 10.73 0.94
C VAL A 45 5.49 11.93 1.20
N ARG A 46 4.97 13.00 1.80
CA ARG A 46 5.78 14.19 2.14
C ARG A 46 6.90 13.85 3.12
N LYS A 47 6.62 13.02 4.13
CA LYS A 47 7.65 12.55 5.08
C LYS A 47 8.73 11.71 4.39
N VAL A 48 8.36 10.86 3.43
CA VAL A 48 9.33 10.11 2.63
C VAL A 48 10.21 11.08 1.85
N ARG A 49 9.62 12.08 1.17
CA ARG A 49 10.36 13.12 0.44
C ARG A 49 11.34 13.87 1.33
N GLU A 50 10.90 14.33 2.49
CA GLU A 50 11.75 15.00 3.48
C GLU A 50 12.90 14.09 3.96
N GLY A 51 12.61 12.81 4.21
CA GLY A 51 13.60 11.82 4.63
C GLY A 51 14.72 11.56 3.62
N VAL A 52 14.45 11.79 2.33
CA VAL A 52 15.45 11.67 1.24
C VAL A 52 15.98 13.02 0.77
N GLY A 53 15.75 14.10 1.53
CA GLY A 53 16.29 15.43 1.24
C GLY A 53 15.56 16.18 0.11
N LEU A 54 14.38 15.72 -0.31
CA LEU A 54 13.55 16.40 -1.30
C LEU A 54 12.62 17.43 -0.64
N PRO A 55 12.22 18.48 -1.38
CA PRO A 55 11.18 19.40 -0.91
C PRO A 55 9.89 18.64 -0.55
N PRO A 56 9.12 19.06 0.47
CA PRO A 56 7.92 18.33 0.91
C PRO A 56 6.85 18.14 -0.16
N SER A 57 6.84 18.97 -1.20
CA SER A 57 5.90 18.86 -2.32
C SER A 57 6.62 19.05 -3.66
N GLY A 58 6.12 18.38 -4.70
CA GLY A 58 6.63 18.44 -6.06
C GLY A 58 6.61 17.09 -6.77
N GLY A 59 6.94 17.11 -8.06
CA GLY A 59 7.09 15.90 -8.87
C GLY A 59 8.27 15.03 -8.42
N PRO A 60 8.42 13.83 -9.01
CA PRO A 60 9.57 12.98 -8.76
C PRO A 60 10.85 13.67 -9.26
N PRO A 61 12.02 13.38 -8.68
CA PRO A 61 13.30 13.79 -9.25
C PRO A 61 13.44 13.32 -10.71
N ASN A 62 14.14 14.10 -11.54
CA ASN A 62 14.25 13.82 -12.98
C ASN A 62 14.73 12.39 -13.24
N GLY A 63 13.93 11.63 -14.01
CA GLY A 63 14.25 10.27 -14.43
C GLY A 63 14.16 9.20 -13.34
N MET A 64 13.81 9.56 -12.10
CA MET A 64 13.64 8.59 -11.02
C MET A 64 12.29 7.88 -11.13
N THR A 65 12.30 6.56 -11.13
CA THR A 65 11.09 5.72 -11.07
C THR A 65 11.15 4.85 -9.82
N VAL A 66 10.09 4.88 -9.01
CA VAL A 66 9.93 4.01 -7.84
C VAL A 66 8.98 2.88 -8.20
N THR A 67 9.44 1.66 -8.00
CA THR A 67 8.63 0.45 -8.22
C THR A 67 8.30 -0.19 -6.88
N THR A 68 7.04 -0.55 -6.67
CA THR A 68 6.59 -1.36 -5.54
C THR A 68 6.13 -2.71 -6.08
N ASP A 69 6.69 -3.79 -5.54
CA ASP A 69 6.34 -5.15 -5.92
C ASP A 69 5.77 -5.92 -4.74
N VAL A 70 4.50 -6.32 -4.82
CA VAL A 70 3.81 -7.02 -3.73
C VAL A 70 3.95 -8.52 -3.94
N LYS A 71 4.65 -9.18 -3.03
CA LYS A 71 4.96 -10.63 -3.10
C LYS A 71 3.86 -11.50 -2.51
N ALA A 72 3.24 -11.04 -1.43
CA ALA A 72 2.27 -11.83 -0.69
C ALA A 72 1.20 -10.95 -0.04
N VAL A 73 0.02 -11.52 0.15
CA VAL A 73 -1.13 -10.88 0.77
C VAL A 73 -1.83 -11.76 1.79
N LEU A 74 -2.34 -11.14 2.83
CA LEU A 74 -3.22 -11.76 3.81
C LEU A 74 -4.45 -10.87 4.01
N LEU A 75 -5.64 -11.46 3.93
CA LEU A 75 -6.91 -10.73 4.04
C LEU A 75 -7.65 -11.17 5.31
N ARG A 76 -8.14 -10.20 6.07
CA ARG A 76 -9.02 -10.42 7.24
C ARG A 76 -10.23 -9.50 7.16
N SER A 77 -11.43 -10.06 7.38
CA SER A 77 -12.64 -9.24 7.51
C SER A 77 -12.64 -8.47 8.83
N LEU A 78 -13.07 -7.21 8.80
CA LEU A 78 -13.26 -6.34 9.97
C LEU A 78 -14.74 -6.19 10.36
N ASP A 79 -15.63 -6.73 9.55
CA ASP A 79 -17.06 -6.84 9.79
C ASP A 79 -17.56 -8.27 9.53
N ARG A 80 -18.87 -8.48 9.74
CA ARG A 80 -19.50 -9.79 9.57
C ARG A 80 -19.86 -10.11 8.13
N GLU A 81 -20.05 -9.08 7.31
CA GLU A 81 -20.55 -9.19 5.93
C GLU A 81 -19.40 -9.39 4.93
N GLY A 82 -18.17 -9.05 5.31
CA GLY A 82 -17.02 -9.08 4.43
C GLY A 82 -16.86 -7.80 3.62
N ASP A 83 -17.66 -6.77 3.88
CA ASP A 83 -17.66 -5.50 3.14
C ASP A 83 -16.59 -4.53 3.63
N VAL A 84 -15.93 -4.84 4.75
CA VAL A 84 -14.74 -4.12 5.21
C VAL A 84 -13.66 -5.13 5.54
N VAL A 85 -12.53 -5.03 4.84
CA VAL A 85 -11.42 -5.96 4.99
C VAL A 85 -10.11 -5.23 5.18
N GLN A 86 -9.27 -5.79 6.05
CA GLN A 86 -7.86 -5.44 6.15
C GLN A 86 -7.06 -6.35 5.25
N VAL A 87 -6.21 -5.76 4.42
CA VAL A 87 -5.30 -6.48 3.53
C VAL A 87 -3.88 -6.14 3.92
N TRP A 88 -3.20 -7.12 4.52
CA TRP A 88 -1.77 -7.09 4.76
C TRP A 88 -1.01 -7.49 3.50
N MET A 89 0.09 -6.82 3.24
CA MET A 89 0.92 -6.97 2.05
C MET A 89 2.38 -7.05 2.46
N VAL A 90 3.11 -8.00 1.87
CA VAL A 90 4.56 -8.03 1.89
C VAL A 90 5.05 -7.53 0.55
N TYR A 91 5.94 -6.54 0.56
CA TYR A 91 6.40 -5.91 -0.65
C TYR A 91 7.89 -5.56 -0.62
N ASP A 92 8.47 -5.48 -1.80
CA ASP A 92 9.72 -4.78 -2.04
C ASP A 92 9.43 -3.42 -2.67
N ARG A 93 10.31 -2.45 -2.39
CA ARG A 93 10.28 -1.16 -3.05
C ARG A 93 11.70 -0.72 -3.37
N TYR A 94 11.91 -0.33 -4.61
CA TYR A 94 13.21 0.11 -5.11
C TYR A 94 13.04 1.28 -6.05
N ALA A 95 14.02 2.19 -6.03
CA ALA A 95 14.14 3.24 -7.02
C ALA A 95 15.05 2.80 -8.18
N THR A 96 14.82 3.39 -9.34
CA THR A 96 15.70 3.31 -10.51
C THR A 96 15.91 4.73 -11.03
N SER A 97 17.13 5.06 -11.45
CA SER A 97 17.46 6.36 -12.04
C SER A 97 18.21 6.16 -13.36
N PRO A 98 18.37 7.21 -14.19
CA PRO A 98 19.12 7.08 -15.45
C PRO A 98 20.62 6.86 -15.22
N GLU A 99 21.16 7.30 -14.08
CA GLU A 99 22.58 7.23 -13.74
C GLU A 99 22.92 5.96 -12.94
N GLU A 100 21.97 5.40 -12.20
CA GLU A 100 22.10 4.18 -11.40
C GLU A 100 21.02 3.16 -11.80
N SER A 101 21.45 1.97 -12.25
CA SER A 101 20.54 0.92 -12.72
C SER A 101 19.60 0.39 -11.63
N THR A 102 19.94 0.53 -10.35
CA THR A 102 19.12 0.08 -9.22
C THR A 102 19.57 0.80 -7.94
N ASP A 103 18.60 1.17 -7.09
CA ASP A 103 18.80 1.67 -5.73
C ASP A 103 19.76 0.76 -4.92
N ASP A 104 20.78 1.35 -4.31
CA ASP A 104 21.78 0.66 -3.47
C ASP A 104 21.19 0.08 -2.18
N ASN A 105 20.04 0.61 -1.72
CA ASN A 105 19.40 0.18 -0.49
C ASN A 105 17.88 0.02 -0.65
N PRO A 106 17.42 -0.96 -1.46
CA PRO A 106 16.01 -1.17 -1.69
C PRO A 106 15.33 -1.65 -0.40
N LEU A 107 14.10 -1.19 -0.18
CA LEU A 107 13.27 -1.73 0.88
C LEU A 107 12.87 -3.16 0.51
N ARG A 108 13.26 -4.13 1.32
CA ARG A 108 12.91 -5.55 1.11
C ARG A 108 12.03 -6.10 2.20
N ASP A 109 11.11 -6.98 1.80
CA ASP A 109 10.20 -7.74 2.68
C ASP A 109 9.44 -6.87 3.70
N GLN A 110 9.10 -5.66 3.27
CA GLN A 110 8.33 -4.73 4.10
C GLN A 110 6.90 -5.24 4.26
N THR A 111 6.35 -5.10 5.46
CA THR A 111 4.97 -5.51 5.75
C THR A 111 4.14 -4.29 6.12
N ASP A 112 3.10 -4.00 5.35
CA ASP A 112 2.14 -2.94 5.63
C ASP A 112 0.72 -3.38 5.24
N ASN A 113 -0.28 -2.54 5.49
CA ASN A 113 -1.67 -2.87 5.21
C ASN A 113 -2.48 -1.72 4.63
N LEU A 114 -3.53 -2.09 3.90
CA LEU A 114 -4.64 -1.23 3.56
C LEU A 114 -5.92 -1.79 4.19
N ILE A 115 -6.77 -0.90 4.70
CA ILE A 115 -8.15 -1.25 4.98
C ILE A 115 -8.99 -0.79 3.80
N VAL A 116 -9.72 -1.71 3.18
CA VAL A 116 -10.62 -1.41 2.06
C VAL A 116 -12.06 -1.75 2.43
N THR A 117 -12.99 -0.96 1.91
CA THR A 117 -14.44 -1.13 2.10
C THR A 117 -15.13 -1.19 0.74
N TRP A 118 -16.08 -2.12 0.60
CA TRP A 118 -16.92 -2.21 -0.57
C TRP A 118 -17.96 -1.09 -0.53
N THR A 119 -17.90 -0.18 -1.49
CA THR A 119 -18.85 0.92 -1.57
C THR A 119 -19.05 1.36 -3.01
N LYS A 120 -20.30 1.64 -3.38
CA LYS A 120 -20.67 2.09 -4.72
C LYS A 120 -20.17 1.15 -5.85
N GLY A 121 -20.12 -0.15 -5.58
CA GLY A 121 -19.72 -1.18 -6.54
C GLY A 121 -18.21 -1.32 -6.76
N ASP A 122 -17.38 -0.74 -5.90
CA ASP A 122 -15.93 -0.86 -5.96
C ASP A 122 -15.31 -0.97 -4.55
N TRP A 123 -14.10 -1.53 -4.46
CA TRP A 123 -13.32 -1.54 -3.23
C TRP A 123 -12.64 -0.18 -3.07
N LYS A 124 -12.76 0.44 -1.90
CA LYS A 124 -12.15 1.75 -1.64
C LYS A 124 -11.35 1.76 -0.35
N VAL A 125 -10.21 2.43 -0.34
CA VAL A 125 -9.37 2.61 0.84
C VAL A 125 -10.10 3.44 1.90
N THR A 126 -10.01 3.04 3.16
CA THR A 126 -10.55 3.82 4.27
C THR A 126 -9.65 3.73 5.50
N GLU A 127 -9.49 4.85 6.19
CA GLU A 127 -8.83 4.91 7.50
C GLU A 127 -9.79 5.42 8.58
N GLN A 128 -11.09 5.15 8.41
CA GLN A 128 -12.07 5.48 9.44
C GLN A 128 -11.69 4.81 10.78
N ARG A 129 -11.68 5.61 11.85
CA ARG A 129 -11.22 5.21 13.19
C ARG A 129 -11.86 3.93 13.71
N ARG A 130 -13.13 3.67 13.38
CA ARG A 130 -13.86 2.45 13.79
C ARG A 130 -13.26 1.17 13.21
N TRP A 131 -12.67 1.23 12.02
CA TRP A 131 -12.05 0.10 11.34
C TRP A 131 -10.58 -0.03 11.72
N VAL A 132 -9.85 1.08 11.75
CA VAL A 132 -8.45 1.12 12.21
C VAL A 132 -8.29 0.54 13.62
N ARG A 133 -9.24 0.80 14.52
CA ARG A 133 -9.23 0.20 15.88
C ARG A 133 -9.50 -1.30 15.94
N ARG A 134 -10.09 -1.87 14.89
CA ARG A 134 -10.35 -3.32 14.76
C ARG A 134 -9.24 -4.04 14.00
N ALA A 135 -8.37 -3.29 13.33
CA ALA A 135 -7.24 -3.83 12.60
C ALA A 135 -6.30 -4.59 13.56
N THR A 136 -5.79 -5.73 13.12
CA THR A 136 -4.86 -6.56 13.88
C THR A 136 -3.66 -6.93 13.04
N GLY A 137 -2.48 -6.95 13.65
CA GLY A 137 -1.23 -7.36 13.00
C GLY A 137 -1.31 -8.80 12.46
N PRO A 138 -0.64 -9.10 11.34
CA PRO A 138 -0.52 -10.46 10.86
C PRO A 138 0.62 -11.15 11.60
N ARG A 139 0.72 -12.48 11.49
CA ARG A 139 2.02 -13.11 11.74
C ARG A 139 2.95 -12.78 10.57
N ALA A 140 4.25 -12.74 10.83
CA ALA A 140 5.25 -12.51 9.80
C ALA A 140 5.08 -13.54 8.67
N TYR A 141 5.21 -13.07 7.44
CA TYR A 141 5.23 -13.94 6.27
C TYR A 141 6.62 -14.55 6.10
N ASP A 142 6.65 -15.85 5.81
CA ASP A 142 7.84 -16.56 5.35
C ASP A 142 7.40 -17.50 4.23
N PRO A 143 7.95 -17.35 3.00
CA PRO A 143 7.54 -18.15 1.84
C PRO A 143 7.84 -19.65 2.01
N HIS A 144 8.74 -20.03 2.92
CA HIS A 144 9.11 -21.42 3.19
C HIS A 144 8.38 -21.98 4.42
N SER A 145 7.60 -21.16 5.12
CA SER A 145 6.89 -21.57 6.34
C SER A 145 5.47 -22.05 6.05
N PRO A 146 5.13 -23.32 6.33
CA PRO A 146 3.75 -23.79 6.20
C PRO A 146 2.80 -23.04 7.13
N TYR A 147 3.28 -22.49 8.24
CA TYR A 147 2.49 -21.72 9.18
C TYR A 147 2.03 -20.37 8.62
N ALA A 148 2.81 -19.75 7.72
CA ALA A 148 2.39 -18.51 7.05
C ALA A 148 1.16 -18.76 6.17
N PHE A 149 1.16 -19.87 5.42
CA PHE A 149 0.01 -20.26 4.59
C PHE A 149 -1.21 -20.67 5.43
N GLN A 150 -1.01 -21.29 6.59
CA GLN A 150 -2.07 -21.58 7.54
C GLN A 150 -2.67 -20.31 8.16
N ASP A 151 -1.87 -19.27 8.42
CA ASP A 151 -2.35 -17.95 8.89
C ASP A 151 -3.15 -17.19 7.81
N GLY A 152 -3.09 -17.67 6.56
CA GLY A 152 -3.88 -17.16 5.45
C GLY A 152 -3.10 -16.35 4.41
N TRP A 153 -1.77 -16.26 4.54
CA TRP A 153 -0.92 -15.64 3.53
C TRP A 153 -1.02 -16.38 2.20
N ARG A 154 -1.06 -15.63 1.10
CA ARG A 154 -1.07 -16.13 -0.26
C ARG A 154 -0.10 -15.31 -1.11
N GLN A 155 0.69 -15.98 -1.94
CA GLN A 155 1.56 -15.31 -2.89
C GLN A 155 0.75 -14.61 -3.99
N VAL A 156 1.27 -13.49 -4.47
CA VAL A 156 0.77 -12.79 -5.66
C VAL A 156 1.56 -13.31 -6.85
N ALA A 157 0.88 -13.70 -7.93
CA ALA A 157 1.55 -14.20 -9.11
C ALA A 157 2.30 -13.06 -9.82
N GLY A 158 3.62 -13.22 -10.01
CA GLY A 158 4.47 -12.25 -10.69
C GLY A 158 5.37 -11.39 -9.79
N GLY A 159 5.34 -11.61 -8.47
CA GLY A 159 6.38 -11.14 -7.53
C GLY A 159 7.45 -12.18 -7.23
#